data_AF-A0A9D9LS19-F1
#
_entry.id   AF-A0A9D9LS19-F1
#
_cell.length_a   1.000
_cell.length_b   1.000
_cell.length_c   1.000
_cell.angle_alpha   90.00
_cell.angle_beta   90.00
_cell.angle_gamma   90.00
#
_symmetry.space_group_name_H-M   'P 1'
#
loop_
_entity.id
_entity.type
_entity.pdbx_description
1 polymer ?
#
loop_
_entity_poly.entity_id
_entity_poly.type
_entity_poly.pdbx_seq_one_letter_code
_entity_poly.pdbx_strand_id
1 'polypeptide(L)'
;MIMTLEEYYVQRYQRIEREFLDKTSTYLDENSDKISDYLINNLTEILNNAANVQKEQNISCGYISFSLLLTSVILNKPMLQIDFYSGEWVYGEPWSRERIDADFLFEYWENLKNAAFDDEYFMRSRITSAMIKTFFYDTLDELIYVFANYLKKYGGNLAKIPEFSKIKLETPAYITVGAYLDWQERIIAVKNDETGMVLA
;
A
#
# COMPACT_ATOMS: atom_id res chain seq x y z
N MET A 1 15.36 -33.00 16.15
CA MET A 1 13.91 -32.75 16.21
C MET A 1 13.50 -32.22 14.84
N ILE A 2 12.53 -32.83 14.16
CA ILE A 2 12.05 -32.34 12.87
C ILE A 2 11.10 -31.18 13.18
N MET A 3 11.46 -29.98 12.76
CA MET A 3 10.63 -28.79 12.96
C MET A 3 9.54 -28.71 11.89
N THR A 4 8.30 -28.45 12.29
CA THR A 4 7.18 -28.18 11.39
C THR A 4 7.18 -26.73 10.91
N LEU A 5 6.43 -26.43 9.85
CA LEU A 5 6.28 -25.07 9.34
C LEU A 5 5.66 -24.11 10.38
N GLU A 6 4.71 -24.61 11.16
CA GLU A 6 4.07 -23.86 12.25
C GLU A 6 5.04 -23.58 13.41
N GLU A 7 5.84 -24.56 13.81
CA GLU A 7 6.87 -24.38 14.83
C GLU A 7 7.92 -23.34 14.39
N TYR A 8 8.32 -23.37 13.12
CA TYR A 8 9.20 -22.36 12.55
C TYR A 8 8.58 -20.96 12.60
N TYR A 9 7.30 -20.85 12.27
CA TYR A 9 6.60 -19.57 12.33
C TYR A 9 6.64 -18.98 13.74
N VAL A 10 6.21 -19.76 14.73
CA VAL A 10 6.11 -19.33 16.13
C VAL A 10 7.48 -19.06 16.76
N GLN A 11 8.47 -19.93 16.53
CA GLN A 11 9.77 -19.81 17.19
C GLN A 11 10.68 -18.77 16.54
N ARG A 12 10.46 -18.46 15.25
CA ARG A 12 11.39 -17.65 14.48
C ARG A 12 10.72 -16.59 13.63
N TYR A 13 9.88 -16.98 12.67
CA TYR A 13 9.38 -16.05 11.65
C TYR A 13 8.67 -14.85 12.26
N GLN A 14 7.76 -15.08 13.21
CA GLN A 14 6.98 -14.03 13.86
C GLN A 14 7.87 -12.94 14.49
N ARG A 15 9.01 -13.31 15.07
CA ARG A 15 9.96 -12.34 15.64
C ARG A 15 10.61 -11.48 14.55
N ILE A 16 11.01 -12.11 13.45
CA ILE A 16 11.68 -11.43 12.33
C ILE A 16 10.69 -10.51 11.62
N GLU A 17 9.46 -10.97 11.40
CA GLU A 17 8.38 -10.18 10.82
C GLU A 17 8.07 -8.95 11.67
N ARG A 18 7.91 -9.10 12.99
CA ARG A 18 7.70 -7.96 13.89
C ARG A 18 8.85 -6.97 13.83
N GLU A 19 10.09 -7.45 13.86
CA GLU A 19 11.26 -6.57 13.74
C GLU A 19 11.25 -5.79 12.40
N PHE A 20 10.88 -6.44 11.30
CA PHE A 20 10.72 -5.79 10.00
C PHE A 20 9.61 -4.73 10.01
N LEU A 21 8.43 -5.06 10.54
CA LEU A 21 7.29 -4.15 10.59
C LEU A 21 7.57 -2.94 11.50
N ASP A 22 8.19 -3.16 12.66
CA ASP A 22 8.56 -2.09 13.61
C ASP A 22 9.60 -1.14 13.00
N LYS A 23 10.62 -1.69 12.34
CA LYS A 23 11.64 -0.88 11.64
C LYS A 23 11.05 -0.09 10.49
N THR A 24 10.16 -0.71 9.72
CA THR A 24 9.49 -0.03 8.60
C THR A 24 8.59 1.09 9.11
N SER A 25 7.76 0.82 10.13
CA SER A 25 6.92 1.84 10.77
C SER A 25 7.74 3.02 11.31
N THR A 26 8.85 2.73 12.00
CA THR A 26 9.78 3.75 12.51
C THR A 26 10.38 4.59 11.37
N TYR A 27 10.83 3.93 10.30
CA TYR A 27 11.39 4.62 9.13
C TYR A 27 10.38 5.53 8.45
N LEU A 28 9.12 5.08 8.31
CA LEU A 28 8.04 5.90 7.74
C LEU A 28 7.77 7.15 8.59
N ASP A 29 7.76 7.01 9.91
CA ASP A 29 7.58 8.13 10.84
C ASP A 29 8.76 9.12 10.78
N GLU A 30 9.99 8.62 10.84
CA GLU A 30 11.23 9.43 10.81
C GLU A 30 11.45 10.14 9.47
N ASN A 31 10.96 9.58 8.37
CA ASN A 31 11.08 10.14 7.03
C ASN A 31 9.75 10.66 6.48
N SER A 32 8.78 10.91 7.36
CA SER A 32 7.41 11.26 7.00
C SER A 32 7.32 12.45 6.05
N ASP A 33 8.08 13.52 6.27
CA ASP A 33 8.11 14.69 5.38
C ASP A 33 8.60 14.34 3.97
N LYS A 34 9.71 13.61 3.85
CA LYS A 34 10.28 13.22 2.54
C LYS A 34 9.35 12.29 1.76
N ILE A 35 8.75 11.33 2.46
CA ILE A 35 7.81 10.38 1.86
C ILE A 35 6.52 11.11 1.46
N SER A 36 6.03 12.04 2.29
CA SER A 36 4.90 12.89 1.96
C SER A 36 5.18 13.73 0.72
N ASP A 37 6.34 14.38 0.63
CA ASP A 37 6.74 15.16 -0.55
C ASP A 37 6.83 14.28 -1.80
N TYR A 38 7.42 13.09 -1.68
CA TYR A 38 7.46 12.11 -2.76
C TYR A 38 6.06 11.73 -3.24
N LEU A 39 5.15 11.40 -2.32
CA LEU A 39 3.77 11.05 -2.65
C LEU A 39 3.02 12.23 -3.29
N ILE A 40 3.15 13.44 -2.75
CA ILE A 40 2.52 14.66 -3.28
C ILE A 40 2.99 14.94 -4.70
N ASN A 41 4.31 14.87 -4.96
CA ASN A 41 4.86 15.13 -6.27
C ASN A 41 4.33 14.15 -7.32
N ASN A 42 4.33 12.85 -7.01
CA ASN A 42 3.78 11.85 -7.92
C ASN A 42 2.26 12.00 -8.09
N LEU A 43 1.52 12.23 -7.01
CA LEU A 43 0.07 12.40 -7.07
C LEU A 43 -0.35 13.65 -7.84
N THR A 44 0.46 14.71 -7.83
CA THR A 44 0.20 15.93 -8.62
C THR A 44 0.09 15.60 -10.11
N GLU A 45 1.02 14.83 -10.65
CA GLU A 45 0.98 14.42 -12.07
C GLU A 45 -0.21 13.50 -12.34
N ILE A 46 -0.40 12.50 -11.49
CA ILE A 46 -1.48 11.51 -11.61
C ILE A 46 -2.86 12.16 -11.58
N LEU A 47 -3.08 13.11 -10.66
CA LEU A 47 -4.35 13.83 -10.54
C LEU A 47 -4.60 14.73 -11.75
N ASN A 48 -3.57 15.35 -12.32
CA ASN A 48 -3.72 16.11 -13.57
C ASN A 48 -4.13 15.19 -14.74
N ASN A 49 -3.48 14.03 -14.88
CA ASN A 49 -3.84 13.05 -15.91
C ASN A 49 -5.28 12.55 -15.71
N ALA A 50 -5.63 12.17 -14.48
CA ALA A 50 -6.97 11.73 -14.14
C ALA A 50 -8.04 12.82 -14.41
N ALA A 51 -7.77 14.08 -14.08
CA ALA A 51 -8.70 15.18 -14.37
C ALA A 51 -8.92 15.38 -15.88
N ASN A 52 -7.88 15.22 -16.70
CA ASN A 52 -8.01 15.31 -18.16
C ASN A 52 -8.88 14.17 -18.71
N VAL A 53 -8.60 12.93 -18.31
CA VAL A 53 -9.42 11.76 -18.70
C VAL A 53 -10.87 11.93 -18.25
N GLN A 54 -11.08 12.40 -17.02
CA GLN A 54 -12.41 12.66 -16.48
C GLN A 54 -13.18 13.69 -17.30
N LYS A 55 -12.52 14.76 -17.76
CA LYS A 55 -13.13 15.79 -18.61
C LYS A 55 -13.51 15.25 -19.99
N GLU A 56 -12.67 14.39 -20.58
CA GLU A 56 -12.92 13.77 -21.88
C GLU A 56 -14.08 12.78 -21.83
N GLN A 57 -14.17 11.99 -20.77
CA GLN A 57 -15.17 10.93 -20.62
C GLN A 57 -16.45 11.38 -19.89
N ASN A 58 -16.45 12.59 -19.29
CA ASN A 58 -17.53 13.13 -18.48
C ASN A 58 -17.98 12.20 -17.33
N ILE A 59 -17.01 11.63 -16.62
CA ILE A 59 -17.21 10.69 -15.50
C ILE A 59 -17.05 11.43 -14.15
N SER A 60 -17.60 10.89 -13.06
CA SER A 60 -17.33 11.38 -11.69
C SER A 60 -16.55 10.33 -10.91
N CYS A 61 -15.78 10.74 -9.91
CA CYS A 61 -14.88 9.87 -9.17
C CYS A 61 -15.51 9.48 -7.82
N GLY A 62 -15.89 8.22 -7.67
CA GLY A 62 -16.37 7.66 -6.40
C GLY A 62 -15.26 7.08 -5.52
N TYR A 63 -14.21 6.54 -6.14
CA TYR A 63 -13.12 5.87 -5.41
C TYR A 63 -11.75 6.19 -6.00
N ILE A 64 -10.78 6.41 -5.11
CA ILE A 64 -9.34 6.43 -5.42
C ILE A 64 -8.70 5.31 -4.60
N SER A 65 -8.17 4.28 -5.25
CA SER A 65 -7.55 3.13 -4.59
C SER A 65 -6.03 3.17 -4.75
N PHE A 66 -5.32 3.03 -3.63
CA PHE A 66 -3.88 2.79 -3.57
C PHE A 66 -3.66 1.30 -3.31
N SER A 67 -3.20 0.58 -4.33
CA SER A 67 -3.05 -0.87 -4.26
C SER A 67 -1.59 -1.29 -4.41
N LEU A 68 -1.07 -2.05 -3.45
CA LEU A 68 0.24 -2.69 -3.61
C LEU A 68 0.12 -3.82 -4.64
N LEU A 69 0.97 -3.78 -5.68
CA LEU A 69 1.06 -4.85 -6.67
C LEU A 69 1.94 -5.98 -6.14
N LEU A 70 1.36 -7.03 -5.57
CA LEU A 70 2.12 -8.16 -4.99
C LEU A 70 3.11 -8.80 -6.00
N THR A 71 2.71 -8.90 -7.27
CA THR A 71 3.57 -9.41 -8.35
C THR A 71 4.81 -8.55 -8.57
N SER A 72 4.71 -7.24 -8.35
CA SER A 72 5.82 -6.30 -8.50
C SER A 72 6.89 -6.50 -7.42
N VAL A 73 6.46 -6.85 -6.20
CA VAL A 73 7.37 -7.22 -5.08
C VAL A 73 8.15 -8.48 -5.41
N ILE A 74 7.48 -9.50 -5.98
CA ILE A 74 8.12 -10.76 -6.40
C ILE A 74 9.18 -10.50 -7.48
N LEU A 75 8.97 -9.51 -8.34
CA LEU A 75 9.91 -9.10 -9.38
C LEU A 75 10.99 -8.12 -8.87
N ASN A 76 11.06 -7.88 -7.56
CA ASN A 76 11.99 -6.94 -6.90
C ASN A 76 11.90 -5.50 -7.46
N LYS A 77 10.69 -5.09 -7.84
CA LYS A 77 10.39 -3.72 -8.21
C LYS A 77 9.02 -3.36 -7.64
N PRO A 78 8.91 -3.12 -6.33
CA PRO A 78 7.64 -2.88 -5.67
C PRO A 78 6.97 -1.61 -6.23
N MET A 79 5.70 -1.73 -6.58
CA MET A 79 4.92 -0.65 -7.17
C MET A 79 3.59 -0.50 -6.44
N LEU A 80 3.20 0.76 -6.22
CA LEU A 80 1.84 1.12 -5.85
C LEU A 80 1.07 1.50 -7.12
N GLN A 81 -0.10 0.89 -7.31
CA GLN A 81 -1.04 1.26 -8.35
C GLN A 81 -2.10 2.19 -7.78
N ILE A 82 -2.35 3.30 -8.47
CA ILE A 82 -3.35 4.29 -8.10
C ILE A 82 -4.44 4.23 -9.16
N ASP A 83 -5.61 3.75 -8.75
CA ASP A 83 -6.76 3.53 -9.61
C ASP A 83 -7.89 4.49 -9.26
N PHE A 84 -8.55 5.04 -10.28
CA PHE A 84 -9.71 5.89 -10.15
C PHE A 84 -10.95 5.22 -10.71
N TYR A 85 -12.02 5.15 -9.92
CA TYR A 85 -13.29 4.50 -10.27
C TYR A 85 -14.47 5.46 -10.14
N SER A 86 -15.52 5.22 -10.91
CA SER A 86 -16.85 5.81 -10.69
C SER A 86 -17.49 5.23 -9.43
N GLY A 87 -18.55 5.89 -8.91
CA GLY A 87 -19.30 5.35 -7.77
C GLY A 87 -20.11 4.11 -8.10
N GLU A 88 -20.47 3.91 -9.38
CA GLU A 88 -20.76 2.59 -9.93
C GLU A 88 -19.45 1.81 -10.02
N TRP A 89 -18.92 1.39 -8.87
CA TRP A 89 -17.67 0.68 -8.81
C TRP A 89 -17.83 -0.68 -9.48
N VAL A 90 -17.40 -0.78 -10.74
CA VAL A 90 -17.20 -2.06 -11.41
C VAL A 90 -15.76 -2.47 -11.15
N TYR A 91 -15.61 -3.51 -10.35
CA TYR A 91 -14.33 -4.04 -9.95
C TYR A 91 -13.49 -4.45 -11.18
N GLY A 92 -12.27 -3.92 -11.28
CA GLY A 92 -11.33 -4.20 -12.39
C GLY A 92 -11.37 -3.21 -13.55
N GLU A 93 -12.29 -2.24 -13.56
CA GLU A 93 -12.43 -1.25 -14.64
C GLU A 93 -12.21 0.19 -14.14
N PRO A 94 -10.98 0.57 -13.75
CA PRO A 94 -10.71 1.97 -13.47
C PRO A 94 -10.72 2.78 -14.77
N TRP A 95 -11.28 3.98 -14.72
CA TRP A 95 -11.25 4.91 -15.85
C TRP A 95 -9.91 5.65 -15.96
N SER A 96 -9.10 5.66 -14.89
CA SER A 96 -7.71 6.09 -14.91
C SER A 96 -6.86 5.23 -13.98
N ARG A 97 -5.64 4.91 -14.40
CA ARG A 97 -4.70 4.06 -13.68
C ARG A 97 -3.29 4.56 -13.88
N GLU A 98 -2.59 4.76 -12.77
CA GLU A 98 -1.19 5.14 -12.76
C GLU A 98 -0.41 4.29 -11.76
N ARG A 99 0.92 4.28 -11.86
CA ARG A 99 1.78 3.51 -10.97
C ARG A 99 2.96 4.34 -10.49
N ILE A 100 3.29 4.19 -9.23
CA ILE A 100 4.46 4.83 -8.61
C ILE A 100 5.33 3.78 -7.96
N ASP A 101 6.61 4.08 -7.83
CA ASP A 101 7.55 3.25 -7.10
C ASP A 101 7.18 3.21 -5.61
N ALA A 102 7.33 2.04 -5.00
CA ALA A 102 6.98 1.78 -3.61
C ALA A 102 8.19 1.36 -2.76
N ASP A 103 9.43 1.57 -3.22
CA ASP A 103 10.65 1.13 -2.54
C ASP A 103 10.72 1.63 -1.10
N PHE A 104 10.13 2.79 -0.80
CA PHE A 104 10.07 3.34 0.56
C PHE A 104 9.34 2.44 1.58
N LEU A 105 8.46 1.52 1.14
CA LEU A 105 7.84 0.52 2.01
C LEU A 105 8.72 -0.72 2.23
N PHE A 106 9.76 -0.89 1.42
CA PHE A 106 10.55 -2.11 1.33
C PHE A 106 12.02 -1.90 1.75
N GLU A 107 12.35 -0.78 2.40
CA GLU A 107 13.70 -0.44 2.87
C GLU A 107 14.38 -1.62 3.62
N TYR A 108 13.63 -2.31 4.48
CA TYR A 108 14.13 -3.44 5.28
C TYR A 108 13.72 -4.83 4.74
N TRP A 109 13.18 -4.90 3.53
CA TRP A 109 12.67 -6.16 2.96
C TRP A 109 13.78 -7.18 2.74
N GLU A 110 14.94 -6.76 2.27
CA GLU A 110 16.09 -7.65 2.12
C GLU A 110 16.56 -8.21 3.47
N ASN A 111 16.50 -7.41 4.55
CA ASN A 111 16.83 -7.88 5.89
C ASN A 111 15.87 -8.98 6.35
N LEU A 112 14.56 -8.81 6.13
CA LEU A 112 13.56 -9.85 6.39
C LEU A 112 13.88 -11.11 5.59
N LYS A 113 14.08 -10.99 4.26
CA LYS A 113 14.38 -12.14 3.40
C LYS A 113 15.63 -12.88 3.87
N ASN A 114 16.72 -12.17 4.15
CA ASN A 114 17.97 -12.77 4.60
C ASN A 114 17.82 -13.46 5.96
N ALA A 115 17.10 -12.85 6.91
CA ALA A 115 16.86 -13.45 8.22
C ALA A 115 15.91 -14.67 8.14
N ALA A 116 14.93 -14.64 7.24
CA ALA A 116 14.02 -15.75 6.96
C ALA A 116 14.70 -16.89 6.17
N PHE A 117 15.68 -16.58 5.34
CA PHE A 117 16.46 -17.55 4.54
C PHE A 117 17.84 -17.92 5.14
N ASP A 118 18.04 -17.72 6.44
CA ASP A 118 19.28 -18.05 7.15
C ASP A 118 19.67 -19.55 7.09
N ASP A 119 20.61 -19.87 6.19
CA ASP A 119 21.07 -21.21 5.81
C ASP A 119 21.50 -22.12 6.97
N GLU A 120 22.03 -21.56 8.06
CA GLU A 120 22.42 -22.35 9.24
C GLU A 120 21.22 -23.06 9.89
N TYR A 121 20.03 -22.46 9.75
CA TYR A 121 18.77 -23.01 10.21
C TYR A 121 18.18 -24.02 9.21
N PHE A 122 18.35 -23.78 7.90
CA PHE A 122 17.81 -24.63 6.81
C PHE A 122 18.36 -26.03 6.85
N MET A 123 19.68 -26.18 6.99
CA MET A 123 20.32 -27.49 6.93
C MET A 123 19.87 -28.46 8.03
N ARG A 124 19.20 -27.96 9.08
CA ARG A 124 18.71 -28.73 10.21
C ARG A 124 17.20 -29.01 10.16
N SER A 125 16.47 -28.42 9.20
CA SER A 125 15.00 -28.54 9.09
C SER A 125 14.58 -29.22 7.77
N ARG A 126 13.32 -29.69 7.68
CA ARG A 126 12.70 -30.14 6.41
C ARG A 126 11.96 -29.02 5.69
N ILE A 127 12.10 -27.78 6.15
CA ILE A 127 11.37 -26.63 5.63
C ILE A 127 12.11 -26.12 4.39
N THR A 128 11.35 -25.90 3.31
CA THR A 128 11.92 -25.38 2.06
C THR A 128 11.74 -23.87 1.97
N SER A 129 12.56 -23.21 1.15
CA SER A 129 12.41 -21.78 0.87
C SER A 129 11.02 -21.45 0.29
N ALA A 130 10.43 -22.36 -0.50
CA ALA A 130 9.07 -22.21 -1.01
C ALA A 130 8.02 -22.18 0.11
N MET A 131 8.18 -23.00 1.15
CA MET A 131 7.29 -22.99 2.32
C MET A 131 7.44 -21.73 3.16
N ILE A 132 8.65 -21.16 3.25
CA ILE A 132 8.83 -19.90 4.00
C ILE A 132 8.26 -18.70 3.23
N LYS A 133 8.37 -18.72 1.90
CA LYS A 133 7.77 -17.69 1.03
C LYS A 133 6.25 -17.61 1.18
N THR A 134 5.56 -18.62 1.70
CA THR A 134 4.11 -18.49 1.93
C THR A 134 3.82 -17.44 3.01
N PHE A 135 4.69 -17.30 4.01
CA PHE A 135 4.54 -16.27 5.05
C PHE A 135 4.78 -14.86 4.54
N PHE A 136 5.49 -14.69 3.41
CA PHE A 136 5.71 -13.36 2.85
C PHE A 136 4.40 -12.70 2.43
N TYR A 137 3.40 -13.47 2.00
CA TYR A 137 2.09 -12.89 1.66
C TYR A 137 1.40 -12.30 2.89
N ASP A 138 1.37 -13.05 4.00
CA ASP A 138 0.83 -12.57 5.27
C ASP A 138 1.57 -11.30 5.75
N THR A 139 2.90 -11.28 5.63
CA THR A 139 3.70 -10.10 5.98
C THR A 139 3.41 -8.89 5.07
N LEU A 140 3.09 -9.12 3.79
CA LEU A 140 2.72 -8.03 2.88
C LEU A 140 1.37 -7.43 3.26
N ASP A 141 0.41 -8.23 3.73
CA ASP A 141 -0.86 -7.73 4.24
C ASP A 141 -0.65 -6.84 5.47
N GLU A 142 0.18 -7.27 6.42
CA GLU A 142 0.55 -6.46 7.59
C GLU A 142 1.31 -5.17 7.20
N LEU A 143 2.20 -5.25 6.20
CA LEU A 143 2.89 -4.06 5.66
C LEU A 143 1.92 -3.06 5.01
N ILE A 144 0.92 -3.56 4.27
CA ILE A 144 -0.14 -2.72 3.71
C ILE A 144 -0.93 -2.04 4.84
N TYR A 145 -1.19 -2.74 5.94
CA TYR A 145 -1.83 -2.16 7.12
C TYR A 145 -0.98 -1.07 7.78
N VAL A 146 0.34 -1.28 7.90
CA VAL A 146 1.28 -0.23 8.36
C VAL A 146 1.22 0.99 7.44
N PHE A 147 1.21 0.78 6.12
CA PHE A 147 1.10 1.88 5.16
C PHE A 147 -0.25 2.61 5.23
N ALA A 148 -1.36 1.86 5.40
CA ALA A 148 -2.68 2.42 5.60
C ALA A 148 -2.71 3.34 6.83
N ASN A 149 -2.12 2.91 7.96
CA ASN A 149 -2.02 3.73 9.16
C ASN A 149 -1.15 4.98 8.97
N TYR A 150 -0.03 4.84 8.25
CA TYR A 150 0.78 5.99 7.86
C TYR A 150 -0.05 7.00 7.05
N LEU A 151 -0.83 6.55 6.07
CA LEU A 151 -1.71 7.43 5.29
C LEU A 151 -2.88 7.99 6.11
N LYS A 152 -3.43 7.28 7.11
CA LYS A 152 -4.42 7.86 8.03
C LYS A 152 -3.81 9.02 8.84
N LYS A 153 -2.56 8.86 9.30
CA LYS A 153 -1.86 9.84 10.14
C LYS A 153 -1.36 11.05 9.35
N TYR A 154 -0.80 10.84 8.16
CA TYR A 154 -0.12 11.88 7.37
C TYR A 154 -0.83 12.23 6.06
N GLY A 155 -1.77 11.42 5.61
CA GLY A 155 -2.48 11.58 4.34
C GLY A 155 -3.47 12.74 4.32
N GLY A 156 -3.73 13.40 5.45
CA GLY A 156 -4.45 14.69 5.48
C GLY A 156 -3.78 15.78 4.63
N ASN A 157 -2.49 15.64 4.27
CA ASN A 157 -1.82 16.52 3.32
C ASN A 157 -2.17 16.20 1.85
N LEU A 158 -2.58 14.98 1.52
CA LEU A 158 -2.99 14.59 0.17
C LEU A 158 -4.25 15.35 -0.27
N ALA A 159 -5.16 15.57 0.68
CA ALA A 159 -6.35 16.41 0.52
C ALA A 159 -6.03 17.87 0.14
N LYS A 160 -4.83 18.35 0.50
CA LYS A 160 -4.39 19.74 0.28
C LYS A 160 -3.68 19.92 -1.05
N ILE A 161 -3.43 18.84 -1.80
CA ILE A 161 -2.85 18.93 -3.14
C ILE A 161 -3.83 19.74 -4.01
N PRO A 162 -3.42 20.89 -4.59
CA PRO A 162 -4.31 21.73 -5.37
C PRO A 162 -5.02 20.98 -6.49
N GLU A 163 -4.33 20.03 -7.12
CA GLU A 163 -4.81 19.15 -8.17
C GLU A 163 -5.97 18.27 -7.73
N PHE A 164 -6.08 17.95 -6.44
CA PHE A 164 -7.18 17.15 -5.92
C PHE A 164 -8.52 17.85 -6.15
N SER A 165 -8.56 19.19 -6.07
CA SER A 165 -9.76 20.00 -6.36
C SER A 165 -10.18 19.97 -7.84
N LYS A 166 -9.31 19.51 -8.74
CA LYS A 166 -9.62 19.36 -10.17
C LYS A 166 -10.42 18.08 -10.46
N ILE A 167 -10.40 17.12 -9.55
CA ILE A 167 -11.17 15.88 -9.68
C ILE A 167 -12.61 16.14 -9.24
N LYS A 168 -13.57 15.90 -10.13
CA LYS A 168 -14.98 15.89 -9.80
C LYS A 168 -15.31 14.63 -9.00
N LEU A 169 -15.35 14.77 -7.69
CA LEU A 169 -15.70 13.70 -6.76
C LEU A 169 -17.22 13.48 -6.71
N GLU A 170 -17.63 12.24 -6.53
CA GLU A 170 -18.98 11.90 -6.09
C GLU A 170 -19.13 12.11 -4.57
N THR A 171 -20.35 12.21 -4.08
CA THR A 171 -20.61 12.31 -2.64
C THR A 171 -21.50 11.16 -2.20
N PRO A 172 -21.00 10.24 -1.34
CA PRO A 172 -19.64 10.21 -0.79
C PRO A 172 -18.59 9.69 -1.77
N ALA A 173 -17.35 10.18 -1.66
CA ALA A 173 -16.18 9.60 -2.31
C ALA A 173 -15.21 9.01 -1.27
N TYR A 174 -14.45 8.00 -1.67
CA TYR A 174 -13.58 7.24 -0.78
C TYR A 174 -12.15 7.15 -1.31
N ILE A 175 -11.19 7.22 -0.39
CA ILE A 175 -9.81 6.81 -0.65
C ILE A 175 -9.54 5.51 0.09
N THR A 176 -9.05 4.50 -0.62
CA THR A 176 -8.74 3.19 -0.05
C THR A 176 -7.28 2.82 -0.23
N VAL A 177 -6.79 1.95 0.65
CA VAL A 177 -5.45 1.34 0.58
C VAL A 177 -5.59 -0.16 0.76
N GLY A 178 -4.90 -0.96 -0.03
CA GLY A 178 -5.02 -2.40 0.07
C GLY A 178 -4.06 -3.17 -0.83
N ALA A 179 -4.30 -4.47 -0.93
CA ALA A 179 -3.67 -5.31 -1.93
C ALA A 179 -4.44 -5.22 -3.25
N TYR A 180 -3.71 -5.25 -4.37
CA TYR A 180 -4.34 -5.25 -5.69
C TYR A 180 -5.19 -6.49 -5.90
N LEU A 181 -6.44 -6.26 -6.26
CA LEU A 181 -7.48 -7.29 -6.41
C LEU A 181 -7.77 -8.10 -5.14
N ASP A 182 -7.54 -7.51 -3.97
CA ASP A 182 -7.86 -8.13 -2.68
C ASP A 182 -8.58 -7.12 -1.77
N TRP A 183 -8.52 -7.32 -0.46
CA TRP A 183 -9.06 -6.45 0.55
C TRP A 183 -8.51 -5.01 0.43
N GLN A 184 -9.37 -4.06 0.80
CA GLN A 184 -9.11 -2.63 0.73
C GLN A 184 -9.63 -1.97 2.01
N GLU A 185 -8.76 -1.28 2.73
CA GLU A 185 -9.09 -0.48 3.91
C GLU A 185 -9.46 0.94 3.47
N ARG A 186 -10.54 1.49 4.05
CA ARG A 186 -10.94 2.88 3.80
C ARG A 186 -10.12 3.82 4.70
N ILE A 187 -9.49 4.81 4.09
CA ILE A 187 -8.62 5.78 4.78
C ILE A 187 -9.31 7.13 4.92
N ILE A 188 -10.02 7.58 3.88
CA ILE A 188 -10.67 8.90 3.85
C ILE A 188 -12.07 8.79 3.28
N ALA A 189 -13.02 9.50 3.89
CA ALA A 189 -14.35 9.75 3.32
C ALA A 189 -14.48 11.24 3.02
N VAL A 190 -14.70 11.58 1.75
CA VAL A 190 -14.96 12.95 1.33
C VAL A 190 -16.46 13.19 1.37
N LYS A 191 -16.89 14.13 2.24
CA LYS A 191 -18.27 14.63 2.31
C LYS A 191 -18.31 16.07 1.82
N ASN A 192 -19.33 16.41 1.02
CA ASN A 192 -19.66 17.80 0.72
C ASN A 192 -20.35 18.42 1.94
N ASP A 193 -19.58 18.85 2.92
CA ASP A 193 -19.97 19.94 3.81
C ASP A 193 -18.82 20.95 3.77
N GLU A 194 -19.12 22.24 3.90
CA GLU A 194 -18.24 23.41 3.69
C GLU A 194 -16.98 23.48 4.59
N THR A 195 -16.56 22.37 5.19
CA THR A 195 -15.56 22.26 6.26
C THR A 195 -14.44 21.23 6.04
N GLY A 196 -14.33 20.61 4.86
CA GLY A 196 -13.12 19.86 4.46
C GLY A 196 -13.16 18.35 4.71
N MET A 197 -12.14 17.66 4.18
CA MET A 197 -12.03 16.19 4.18
C MET A 197 -11.94 15.63 5.61
N VAL A 198 -12.78 14.63 5.91
CA VAL A 198 -12.79 13.95 7.22
C VAL A 198 -12.02 12.63 7.09
N LEU A 199 -10.93 12.51 7.84
CA LEU A 199 -10.22 11.24 8.03
C LEU A 199 -11.11 10.29 8.85
N ALA A 200 -11.28 9.05 8.37
CA ALA A 200 -12.11 8.04 9.02
C ALA A 200 -11.35 7.31 10.14
#